data_AF-A0A1G3LAX8-F1
#
_entry.id   AF-A0A1G3LAX8-F1
#
_cell.length_a   1.000
_cell.length_b   1.000
_cell.length_c   1.000
_cell.angle_alpha   90.00
_cell.angle_beta   90.00
_cell.angle_gamma   90.00
#
_symmetry.space_group_name_H-M   'P 1'
#
loop_
_entity.id
_entity.type
_entity.pdbx_description
1 polymer ?
#
loop_
_entity_poly.entity_id
_entity_poly.type
_entity_poly.pdbx_seq_one_letter_code
_entity_poly.pdbx_strand_id
1 'polypeptide(L)'
;MIHDEDALVTSKGQRMNNDLITEVRRLLPVAWDGHPVEWGEFTADPFMCQVNMDGTSEVVPPELCWHCGVRAERVTTEGRVAIPNWPYRLILRRCTRCGHDQVRNPLTEQEWELNESDYGPNGSWEDAS
;
A
#
# COMPACT_ATOMS: atom_id res chain seq x y z
N MET A 1 -26.91 2.64 -57.79
CA MET A 1 -26.10 3.86 -57.94
C MET A 1 -25.71 4.29 -56.53
N ILE A 2 -24.42 4.51 -56.31
CA ILE A 2 -23.70 4.57 -55.02
C ILE A 2 -23.98 5.89 -54.29
N HIS A 3 -23.81 5.88 -52.95
CA HIS A 3 -23.06 6.81 -52.06
C HIS A 3 -23.68 6.72 -50.66
N ASP A 4 -23.13 5.90 -49.74
CA ASP A 4 -22.05 6.20 -48.77
C ASP A 4 -22.23 7.57 -48.10
N GLU A 5 -22.45 7.59 -46.77
CA GLU A 5 -21.73 8.40 -45.77
C GLU A 5 -22.05 7.89 -44.35
N ASP A 6 -21.02 7.40 -43.67
CA ASP A 6 -20.96 7.03 -42.26
C ASP A 6 -21.23 8.21 -41.32
N ALA A 7 -22.14 8.05 -40.37
CA ALA A 7 -22.32 8.97 -39.24
C ALA A 7 -22.22 8.24 -37.89
N LEU A 8 -21.00 8.24 -37.35
CA LEU A 8 -20.62 8.42 -35.94
C LEU A 8 -21.56 7.86 -34.86
N VAL A 9 -21.30 6.62 -34.43
CA VAL A 9 -21.62 6.18 -33.06
C VAL A 9 -20.45 6.53 -32.16
N THR A 10 -20.58 7.62 -31.40
CA THR A 10 -19.66 7.92 -30.28
C THR A 10 -20.17 7.22 -29.03
N SER A 11 -19.59 6.07 -28.70
CA SER A 11 -19.64 5.49 -27.36
C SER A 11 -18.23 5.24 -26.83
N LYS A 12 -17.50 6.32 -26.53
CA LYS A 12 -16.32 6.27 -25.66
C LYS A 12 -16.76 6.63 -24.26
N GLY A 13 -16.90 5.62 -23.40
CA GLY A 13 -17.16 5.85 -21.99
C GLY A 13 -17.37 4.58 -21.21
N GLN A 14 -16.40 3.66 -21.18
CA GLN A 14 -16.34 2.62 -20.13
C GLN A 14 -15.03 1.78 -20.16
N ARG A 15 -13.83 2.37 -20.32
CA ARG A 15 -12.58 1.55 -20.31
C ARG A 15 -11.31 2.20 -19.75
N MET A 16 -11.38 3.35 -19.07
CA MET A 16 -10.17 4.03 -18.55
C MET A 16 -9.95 3.92 -17.03
N ASN A 17 -10.77 3.17 -16.29
CA ASN A 17 -10.73 3.25 -14.83
C ASN A 17 -10.04 2.06 -14.15
N ASN A 18 -9.98 0.88 -14.77
CA ASN A 18 -9.43 -0.30 -14.07
C ASN A 18 -7.90 -0.33 -14.04
N ASP A 19 -7.23 0.16 -15.08
CA ASP A 19 -5.77 0.11 -15.17
C ASP A 19 -5.12 1.18 -14.26
N LEU A 20 -5.66 2.40 -14.23
CA LEU A 20 -5.22 3.46 -13.32
C LEU A 20 -5.48 3.10 -11.84
N ILE A 21 -6.63 2.48 -11.52
CA ILE A 21 -6.91 2.00 -10.16
C ILE A 21 -5.95 0.87 -9.76
N THR A 22 -5.57 0.01 -10.68
CA THR A 22 -4.61 -1.08 -10.40
C THR A 22 -3.18 -0.55 -10.21
N GLU A 23 -2.83 0.53 -10.89
CA GLU A 23 -1.53 1.20 -10.79
C GLU A 23 -1.40 1.97 -9.46
N VAL A 24 -2.42 2.73 -9.05
CA VAL A 24 -2.47 3.40 -7.73
C VAL A 24 -2.35 2.38 -6.58
N ARG A 25 -2.98 1.20 -6.71
CA ARG A 25 -2.84 0.10 -5.75
C ARG A 25 -1.42 -0.45 -5.60
N ARG A 26 -0.49 -0.08 -6.49
CA ARG A 26 0.93 -0.42 -6.38
C ARG A 26 1.81 0.75 -6.00
N LEU A 27 1.32 1.98 -6.08
CA LEU A 27 2.10 3.17 -5.73
C LEU A 27 2.48 3.15 -4.25
N LEU A 28 3.60 3.78 -3.94
CA LEU A 28 4.08 3.99 -2.57
C LEU A 28 4.18 5.50 -2.36
N PRO A 29 3.96 6.01 -1.12
CA PRO A 29 4.11 7.43 -0.84
C PRO A 29 5.48 7.95 -1.29
N VAL A 30 5.50 9.01 -2.09
CA VAL A 30 6.76 9.56 -2.62
C VAL A 30 7.56 10.33 -1.57
N ALA A 31 6.89 10.78 -0.51
CA ALA A 31 7.47 11.52 0.60
C ALA A 31 6.77 11.16 1.91
N TRP A 32 7.45 11.44 3.02
CA TRP A 32 6.97 11.30 4.39
C TRP A 32 7.44 12.50 5.20
N ASP A 33 6.51 13.23 5.82
CA ASP A 33 6.79 14.45 6.60
C ASP A 33 7.64 15.49 5.82
N GLY A 34 7.40 15.57 4.51
CA GLY A 34 8.07 16.52 3.61
C GLY A 34 9.44 16.07 3.10
N HIS A 35 9.87 14.86 3.47
CA HIS A 35 11.12 14.27 3.02
C HIS A 35 10.88 13.12 2.04
N PRO A 36 11.64 13.02 0.93
CA PRO A 36 11.50 11.91 -0.03
C PRO A 36 11.70 10.55 0.64
N VAL A 37 10.98 9.53 0.15
CA VAL A 37 11.14 8.14 0.60
C VAL A 37 11.69 7.27 -0.53
N GLU A 38 12.76 6.55 -0.24
CA GLU A 38 13.29 5.49 -1.10
C GLU A 38 12.75 4.15 -0.61
N TRP A 39 11.85 3.54 -1.38
CA TRP A 39 11.26 2.24 -1.05
C TRP A 39 12.02 1.08 -1.69
N GLY A 40 12.11 -0.02 -0.95
CA GLY A 40 12.62 -1.30 -1.46
C GLY A 40 11.58 -2.13 -2.20
N GLU A 41 11.97 -3.33 -2.58
CA GLU A 41 11.05 -4.32 -3.15
C GLU A 41 10.09 -4.87 -2.09
N PHE A 42 8.87 -5.22 -2.52
CA PHE A 42 7.96 -5.96 -1.68
C PHE A 42 8.45 -7.39 -1.45
N THR A 43 8.39 -7.83 -0.21
CA THR A 43 8.65 -9.20 0.23
C THR A 43 7.44 -9.74 0.99
N ALA A 44 7.37 -11.06 1.23
CA ALA A 44 6.31 -11.62 2.06
C ALA A 44 6.43 -11.12 3.50
N ASP A 45 5.32 -10.72 4.13
CA ASP A 45 5.32 -10.36 5.57
C ASP A 45 5.66 -11.61 6.39
N PRO A 46 6.60 -11.51 7.36
CA PRO A 46 6.94 -12.65 8.20
C PRO A 46 5.72 -13.22 8.92
N PHE A 47 5.55 -14.54 8.87
CA PHE A 47 4.54 -15.23 9.67
C PHE A 47 5.05 -15.45 11.10
N MET A 48 4.13 -15.42 12.06
CA MET A 48 4.42 -15.72 13.46
C MET A 48 4.09 -17.18 13.76
N CYS A 49 4.95 -17.84 14.52
CA CYS A 49 4.64 -19.15 15.10
C CYS A 49 4.38 -18.99 16.59
N GLN A 50 3.32 -19.62 17.08
CA GLN A 50 3.08 -19.79 18.51
C GLN A 50 3.77 -21.07 18.95
N VAL A 51 4.55 -20.98 20.04
CA VAL A 51 5.17 -22.15 20.67
C VAL A 51 4.27 -22.61 21.82
N ASN A 52 3.86 -23.87 21.78
CA ASN A 52 2.99 -24.49 22.76
C ASN A 52 3.78 -25.00 23.98
N MET A 53 3.10 -25.19 25.10
CA MET A 53 3.74 -25.68 26.34
C MET A 53 4.31 -27.10 26.23
N ASP A 54 3.81 -27.90 25.28
CA ASP A 54 4.30 -29.26 25.00
C ASP A 54 5.53 -29.27 24.07
N GLY A 55 6.06 -28.11 23.69
CA GLY A 55 7.21 -27.95 22.81
C GLY A 55 6.88 -28.03 21.32
N THR A 56 5.61 -28.19 20.94
CA THR A 56 5.17 -28.07 19.54
C THR A 56 5.04 -26.61 19.13
N SER A 57 4.96 -26.34 17.82
CA SER A 57 4.67 -25.01 17.29
C SER A 57 3.60 -25.06 16.20
N GLU A 58 2.77 -24.02 16.17
CA GLU A 58 1.75 -23.84 15.14
C GLU A 58 1.86 -22.44 14.52
N VAL A 59 1.54 -22.34 13.22
CA VAL A 59 1.53 -21.06 12.53
C VAL A 59 0.32 -20.26 13.00
N VAL A 60 0.56 -19.04 13.49
CA VAL A 60 -0.50 -18.10 13.82
C VAL A 60 -1.08 -17.59 12.51
N PRO A 61 -2.39 -17.77 12.25
CA PRO A 61 -3.00 -17.25 11.04
C PRO A 61 -2.89 -15.72 11.00
N PRO A 62 -2.83 -15.11 9.79
CA PRO A 62 -2.84 -13.67 9.67
C PRO A 62 -4.04 -13.04 10.36
N GLU A 63 -3.82 -11.87 10.96
CA GLU A 63 -4.88 -11.06 11.52
C GLU A 63 -5.86 -10.58 10.45
N LEU A 64 -7.04 -10.14 10.89
CA LEU A 64 -8.01 -9.50 10.02
C LEU A 64 -7.42 -8.17 9.50
N CYS A 65 -7.54 -7.93 8.20
CA CYS A 65 -7.29 -6.60 7.66
C CYS A 65 -8.38 -5.65 8.17
N TRP A 66 -7.99 -4.59 8.87
CA TRP A 66 -8.91 -3.61 9.44
C TRP A 66 -9.76 -2.89 8.39
N HIS A 67 -9.23 -2.71 7.18
CA HIS A 67 -9.95 -2.05 6.09
C HIS A 67 -11.02 -2.95 5.42
N CYS A 68 -10.70 -4.22 5.11
CA CYS A 68 -11.62 -5.10 4.37
C CYS A 68 -12.25 -6.23 5.18
N GLY A 69 -11.86 -6.41 6.44
CA GLY A 69 -12.38 -7.45 7.33
C GLY A 69 -12.01 -8.89 6.95
N VAL A 70 -11.03 -9.08 6.06
CA VAL A 70 -10.60 -10.41 5.58
C VAL A 70 -9.26 -10.77 6.19
N ARG A 71 -9.09 -12.04 6.60
CA ARG A 71 -7.76 -12.61 6.88
C ARG A 71 -7.04 -12.80 5.56
N ALA A 72 -6.11 -11.90 5.27
CA ALA A 72 -5.35 -11.89 4.03
C ALA A 72 -3.87 -11.91 4.35
N GLU A 73 -3.10 -12.54 3.46
CA GLU A 73 -1.64 -12.37 3.47
C GLU A 73 -1.29 -10.89 3.28
N ARG A 74 -0.10 -10.54 3.76
CA ARG A 74 0.46 -9.20 3.60
C ARG A 74 1.81 -9.30 2.91
N VAL A 75 2.11 -8.28 2.12
CA VAL A 75 3.47 -8.04 1.63
C VAL A 75 4.02 -6.81 2.33
N THR A 76 5.32 -6.80 2.57
CA THR A 76 6.00 -5.73 3.28
C THR A 76 7.11 -5.14 2.43
N THR A 77 7.32 -3.83 2.53
CA THR A 77 8.50 -3.15 1.98
C THR A 77 9.04 -2.16 3.02
N GLU A 78 10.33 -1.88 2.91
CA GLU A 78 11.01 -0.92 3.75
C GLU A 78 11.22 0.39 2.98
N GLY A 79 10.91 1.50 3.64
CA GLY A 79 11.15 2.85 3.16
C GLY A 79 12.26 3.52 3.95
N ARG A 80 13.21 4.15 3.27
CA ARG A 80 14.20 5.04 3.89
C ARG A 80 13.80 6.48 3.62
N VAL A 81 13.52 7.24 4.67
CA VAL A 81 13.18 8.67 4.54
C VAL A 81 14.49 9.47 4.48
N ALA A 82 14.64 10.31 3.46
CA ALA A 82 15.87 11.05 3.17
C ALA A 82 16.05 12.28 4.09
N ILE A 83 16.31 12.01 5.37
CA ILE A 83 16.62 13.04 6.37
C ILE A 83 18.13 13.07 6.63
N PRO A 84 18.81 14.22 6.44
CA PRO A 84 20.24 14.32 6.70
C PRO A 84 20.61 13.91 8.12
N ASN A 85 21.58 13.00 8.26
CA ASN A 85 22.11 12.49 9.53
C ASN A 85 21.10 11.78 10.46
N TRP A 86 19.90 11.45 9.97
CA TRP A 86 18.90 10.74 10.77
C TRP A 86 18.47 9.43 10.08
N PRO A 87 18.68 8.26 10.71
CA PRO A 87 18.27 6.98 10.13
C PRO A 87 16.76 6.77 10.33
N TYR A 88 15.94 7.51 9.58
CA TYR A 88 14.49 7.34 9.60
C TYR A 88 14.10 6.21 8.63
N ARG A 89 13.51 5.13 9.16
CA ARG A 89 13.00 4.00 8.39
C ARG A 89 11.50 3.84 8.62
N LEU A 90 10.82 3.33 7.60
CA LEU A 90 9.41 2.97 7.61
C LEU A 90 9.27 1.52 7.15
N ILE A 91 8.30 0.82 7.71
CA ILE A 91 7.88 -0.49 7.23
C ILE A 91 6.43 -0.35 6.76
N LEU A 92 6.21 -0.51 5.46
CA LEU A 92 4.86 -0.51 4.88
C LEU A 92 4.40 -1.96 4.71
N ARG A 93 3.20 -2.25 5.21
CA ARG A 93 2.52 -3.53 5.06
C ARG A 93 1.26 -3.34 4.24
N ARG A 94 1.17 -4.08 3.13
CA ARG A 94 0.04 -4.04 2.20
C ARG A 94 -0.80 -5.30 2.28
N CYS A 95 -2.10 -5.13 2.44
CA CYS A 95 -3.06 -6.23 2.32
C CYS A 95 -3.14 -6.71 0.86
N THR A 96 -2.83 -7.99 0.60
CA THR A 96 -2.85 -8.53 -0.77
C THR A 96 -4.26 -8.64 -1.36
N ARG A 97 -5.31 -8.60 -0.52
CA ARG A 97 -6.70 -8.58 -0.96
C ARG A 97 -7.13 -7.18 -1.41
N CYS A 98 -7.09 -6.20 -0.51
CA CYS A 98 -7.70 -4.89 -0.77
C CYS A 98 -6.70 -3.79 -1.17
N GLY A 99 -5.39 -4.03 -1.04
CA GLY A 99 -4.35 -3.04 -1.32
C GLY A 99 -4.23 -1.95 -0.25
N HIS A 100 -4.93 -2.07 0.88
CA HIS A 100 -4.81 -1.14 2.00
C HIS A 100 -3.44 -1.26 2.65
N ASP A 101 -2.85 -0.11 2.96
CA ASP A 101 -1.51 0.00 3.50
C ASP A 101 -1.53 0.52 4.93
N GLN A 102 -0.73 -0.13 5.76
CA GLN A 102 -0.37 0.33 7.09
C GLN A 102 1.14 0.58 7.08
N VAL A 103 1.57 1.73 7.61
CA VAL A 103 2.97 2.07 7.77
C VAL A 103 3.30 2.15 9.25
N ARG A 104 4.47 1.63 9.63
CA ARG A 104 5.01 1.81 10.98
C ARG A 104 6.42 2.35 10.96
N ASN A 105 6.77 3.13 11.97
CA ASN A 105 8.14 3.48 12.28
C ASN A 105 8.66 2.49 13.35
N PRO A 106 9.60 1.58 13.02
CA PRO A 106 10.07 0.58 13.97
C PRO A 106 10.92 1.16 15.11
N LEU A 107 11.36 2.43 15.02
CA LEU A 107 12.12 3.08 16.09
C LEU A 107 11.19 3.75 17.12
N THR A 108 10.10 4.36 16.69
CA THR A 108 9.15 5.08 17.56
C THR A 108 7.90 4.28 17.90
N GLU A 109 7.71 3.13 17.24
CA GLU A 109 6.51 2.28 17.32
C GLU A 109 5.21 2.96 16.89
N GLN A 110 5.31 4.13 16.25
CA GLN A 110 4.15 4.79 15.67
C GLN A 110 3.66 4.04 14.43
N GLU A 111 2.34 4.00 14.27
CA GLU A 111 1.65 3.35 13.15
C GLU A 111 0.63 4.31 12.53
N TRP A 112 0.51 4.25 11.21
CA TRP A 112 -0.40 5.06 10.41
C TRP A 112 -1.11 4.18 9.38
N GLU A 113 -2.40 4.41 9.20
CA GLU A 113 -3.20 3.80 8.14
C GLU A 113 -3.26 4.76 6.95
N LEU A 114 -2.78 4.33 5.79
CA LEU A 114 -2.73 5.20 4.63
C LEU A 114 -4.08 5.26 3.90
N ASN A 115 -4.37 6.42 3.34
CA ASN A 115 -5.51 6.66 2.47
C ASN A 115 -5.06 7.30 1.14
N GLU A 116 -6.01 7.64 0.27
CA GLU A 116 -5.74 8.15 -1.07
C GLU A 116 -4.86 9.42 -1.09
N SER A 117 -4.93 10.27 -0.05
CA SER A 117 -4.13 11.50 0.02
C SER A 117 -2.62 11.26 0.11
N ASP A 118 -2.21 10.16 0.75
CA ASP A 118 -0.80 9.87 1.07
C ASP A 118 0.03 9.52 -0.18
N TYR A 119 -0.64 9.18 -1.28
CA TYR A 119 -0.03 8.88 -2.57
C TYR A 119 0.03 10.09 -3.50
N GLY A 120 -0.44 11.26 -3.03
CA GLY A 120 -0.34 12.51 -3.75
C GLY A 120 1.09 12.99 -3.92
N PRO A 121 1.30 14.07 -4.72
CA PRO A 121 2.65 14.59 -5.01
C PRO A 121 3.40 15.10 -3.77
N ASN A 122 2.69 15.40 -2.68
CA ASN A 122 3.28 15.84 -1.41
C ASN A 122 3.64 14.67 -0.48
N GLY A 123 3.27 13.44 -0.84
CA GLY A 123 3.42 12.26 0.00
C GLY A 123 2.52 12.27 1.24
N SER A 124 2.89 11.44 2.20
CA SER A 124 2.21 11.30 3.49
C SER A 124 2.63 12.41 4.45
N TRP A 125 1.63 12.99 5.13
CA TRP A 125 1.81 14.04 6.14
C TRP A 125 0.78 13.83 7.26
N GLU A 126 1.11 14.23 8.48
CA GLU A 126 0.08 14.45 9.50
C GLU A 126 -0.73 15.69 9.11
N ASP A 127 -2.05 15.54 8.99
CA ASP A 127 -2.95 16.70 8.88
C ASP A 127 -2.76 17.57 10.13
N ALA A 128 -2.29 18.80 9.95
CA ALA A 128 -2.24 19.78 11.01
C ALA A 128 -3.67 20.07 11.48
N SER A 129 -4.05 19.46 12.61
CA SER A 129 -5.34 19.69 13.28
C SER A 129 -5.41 21.05 13.96
#